data_AF-A0A3C0AHN0-F1
#
_entry.id   AF-A0A3C0AHN0-F1
#
_cell.length_a   1.000
_cell.length_b   1.000
_cell.length_c   1.000
_cell.angle_alpha   90.00
_cell.angle_beta   90.00
_cell.angle_gamma   90.00
#
_symmetry.space_group_name_H-M   'P 1'
#
loop_
_entity.id
_entity.type
_entity.pdbx_description
1 polymer ?
#
loop_
_entity_poly.entity_id
_entity_poly.type
_entity_poly.pdbx_seq_one_letter_code
_entity_poly.pdbx_strand_id
1 'polypeptide(L)'
;MNSTLTTPEKKESVSNEPGWRRWLWYGLLLICVILAITAFFPLLLVDWWWVRIGDFPRLQLLVCYIVVLLTLIPFRRKITAKIAAAVLCAGIGIQLFWIFPYLAIAPHEMETAQSQNTETRLRILTANVLQKNTDAAAVLELIDREQPDIVVLCEVNQRWISDLAPLETKYSYHLTHPLDNTYGMAFYTNLRVKSAEVRGLVKREIPSIDATVLLRSGKEVRLFAVHPNPPRPGEDTTKRDAELVLVGREVSKSKSAIVLGDLNDVGWSRTTNLFQEVSGLLDPRKGRGLFATYDATSWIWRYPLDYLFVSDDFRVAEIRTLPDIGSDHFPLFVELSYEPEAAASQEGPDLDSGDQEDAAEAVQSARKKHPSPENN
;
A
#
# COMPACT_ATOMS: atom_id res chain seq x y z
N MET A 1 -38.94 -4.07 79.85
CA MET A 1 -37.51 -3.97 79.54
C MET A 1 -37.22 -4.81 78.30
N ASN A 2 -36.86 -4.12 77.22
CA ASN A 2 -35.94 -4.45 76.12
C ASN A 2 -35.81 -5.91 75.64
N SER A 3 -35.68 -6.23 74.36
CA SER A 3 -35.78 -5.50 73.09
C SER A 3 -35.74 -6.59 72.02
N THR A 4 -36.80 -6.74 71.24
CA THR A 4 -36.79 -7.62 70.06
C THR A 4 -35.99 -6.91 68.98
N LEU A 5 -34.73 -7.32 68.79
CA LEU A 5 -33.88 -6.89 67.68
C LEU A 5 -34.47 -7.43 66.38
N THR A 6 -35.27 -6.62 65.71
CA THR A 6 -35.61 -6.79 64.30
C THR A 6 -34.35 -6.57 63.47
N THR A 7 -33.84 -7.63 62.87
CA THR A 7 -32.86 -7.58 61.79
C THR A 7 -33.43 -6.76 60.63
N PRO A 8 -32.69 -5.80 60.05
CA PRO A 8 -33.16 -5.10 58.87
C PRO A 8 -33.07 -6.07 57.69
N GLU A 9 -34.22 -6.44 57.17
CA GLU A 9 -34.37 -7.16 55.91
C GLU A 9 -33.68 -6.33 54.82
N LYS A 10 -32.54 -6.84 54.35
CA LYS A 10 -31.76 -6.23 53.28
C LYS A 10 -32.58 -6.36 52.01
N LYS A 11 -33.42 -5.35 51.71
CA LYS A 11 -34.03 -5.17 50.40
C LYS A 11 -32.90 -5.07 49.38
N GLU A 12 -32.57 -6.20 48.76
CA GLU A 12 -31.87 -6.19 47.48
C GLU A 12 -32.77 -5.43 46.52
N SER A 13 -32.43 -4.16 46.31
CA SER A 13 -33.00 -3.38 45.22
C SER A 13 -32.57 -4.07 43.94
N VAL A 14 -33.39 -5.00 43.45
CA VAL A 14 -33.31 -5.52 42.09
C VAL A 14 -33.43 -4.28 41.22
N SER A 15 -32.30 -3.79 40.73
CA SER A 15 -32.24 -2.63 39.86
C SER A 15 -32.99 -3.01 38.59
N ASN A 16 -34.22 -2.54 38.46
CA ASN A 16 -35.04 -2.64 37.25
C ASN A 16 -34.40 -1.76 36.17
N GLU A 17 -33.27 -2.21 35.60
CA GLU A 17 -32.75 -1.61 34.38
C GLU A 17 -33.80 -1.84 33.27
N PRO A 18 -34.23 -0.78 32.57
CA PRO A 18 -35.14 -0.90 31.43
C PRO A 18 -34.68 -1.97 30.44
N GLY A 19 -35.59 -2.79 29.92
CA GLY A 19 -35.25 -3.90 29.02
C GLY A 19 -34.39 -3.50 27.82
N TRP A 20 -34.57 -2.28 27.29
CA TRP A 20 -33.77 -1.74 26.19
C TRP A 20 -32.27 -1.58 26.54
N ARG A 21 -31.91 -1.31 27.81
CA ARG A 21 -30.52 -1.23 28.24
C ARG A 21 -29.81 -2.58 28.18
N ARG A 22 -30.54 -3.66 28.42
CA ARG A 22 -29.99 -5.03 28.31
C ARG A 22 -29.72 -5.38 26.85
N TRP A 23 -30.66 -5.10 25.96
CA TRP A 23 -30.46 -5.30 24.51
C TRP A 23 -29.34 -4.45 23.95
N LEU A 24 -29.27 -3.16 24.33
CA LEU A 24 -28.17 -2.28 23.97
C LEU A 24 -26.81 -2.84 24.43
N TRP A 25 -26.75 -3.35 25.66
CA TRP A 25 -25.54 -3.96 26.21
C TRP A 25 -25.10 -5.21 25.43
N TYR A 26 -26.03 -6.11 25.08
CA TYR A 26 -25.71 -7.30 24.27
C TYR A 26 -25.30 -6.94 22.84
N GLY A 27 -25.97 -5.96 22.22
CA GLY A 27 -25.58 -5.45 20.91
C GLY A 27 -24.17 -4.85 20.93
N LEU A 28 -23.85 -4.08 21.97
CA LEU A 28 -22.51 -3.52 22.14
C LEU A 28 -21.44 -4.60 22.33
N LEU A 29 -21.72 -5.64 23.13
CA LEU A 29 -20.81 -6.78 23.27
C LEU A 29 -20.60 -7.52 21.94
N LEU A 30 -21.65 -7.70 21.13
CA LEU A 30 -21.53 -8.31 19.81
C LEU A 30 -20.60 -7.49 18.90
N ILE A 31 -20.75 -6.15 18.90
CA ILE A 31 -19.85 -5.25 18.15
C ILE A 31 -18.41 -5.39 18.65
N CYS A 32 -18.19 -5.44 19.96
CA CYS A 32 -16.84 -5.65 20.52
C CYS A 32 -16.24 -6.99 20.07
N VAL A 33 -17.03 -8.06 19.99
CA VAL A 33 -16.58 -9.37 19.50
C VAL A 33 -16.22 -9.29 18.01
N ILE A 34 -17.05 -8.67 17.19
CA ILE A 34 -16.77 -8.48 15.75
C ILE A 34 -15.48 -7.69 15.57
N LEU A 35 -15.31 -6.58 16.29
CA LEU A 35 -14.06 -5.81 16.24
C LEU A 35 -12.89 -6.66 16.71
N ALA A 36 -12.97 -7.36 17.84
CA ALA A 36 -11.89 -8.25 18.27
C ALA A 36 -11.47 -9.24 17.16
N ILE A 37 -12.43 -9.84 16.45
CA ILE A 37 -12.12 -10.72 15.32
C ILE A 37 -11.31 -9.96 14.25
N THR A 38 -11.66 -8.71 13.90
CA THR A 38 -10.90 -7.94 12.90
C THR A 38 -9.48 -7.54 13.36
N ALA A 39 -9.20 -7.45 14.67
CA ALA A 39 -7.85 -7.21 15.17
C ALA A 39 -6.99 -8.47 15.17
N PHE A 40 -7.54 -9.58 15.67
CA PHE A 40 -6.74 -10.78 15.98
C PHE A 40 -6.72 -11.80 14.85
N PHE A 41 -7.79 -11.89 14.06
CA PHE A 41 -7.87 -12.88 12.99
C PHE A 41 -6.83 -12.65 11.87
N PRO A 42 -6.55 -11.41 11.42
CA PRO A 42 -5.50 -11.15 10.44
C PRO A 42 -4.07 -11.44 10.93
N LEU A 43 -3.87 -11.70 12.23
CA LEU A 43 -2.56 -12.13 12.76
C LEU A 43 -2.27 -13.61 12.46
N LEU A 44 -3.27 -14.37 12.00
CA LEU A 44 -3.06 -15.74 11.55
C LEU A 44 -2.35 -15.72 10.19
N LEU A 45 -1.34 -16.57 10.04
CA LEU A 45 -0.57 -16.76 8.79
C LEU A 45 -1.40 -17.54 7.76
N VAL A 46 -2.50 -16.95 7.29
CA VAL A 46 -3.40 -17.55 6.29
C VAL A 46 -3.53 -16.63 5.07
N ASP A 47 -3.41 -17.22 3.87
CA ASP A 47 -3.45 -16.49 2.59
C ASP A 47 -4.87 -16.40 1.99
N TRP A 48 -5.88 -16.37 2.86
CA TRP A 48 -7.27 -16.28 2.43
C TRP A 48 -7.62 -14.84 2.04
N TRP A 49 -8.14 -14.64 0.82
CA TRP A 49 -8.45 -13.31 0.27
C TRP A 49 -9.28 -12.42 1.20
N TRP A 50 -10.28 -12.98 1.90
CA TRP A 50 -11.16 -12.22 2.80
C TRP A 50 -10.49 -11.82 4.11
N VAL A 51 -9.42 -12.50 4.51
CA VAL A 51 -8.56 -12.09 5.62
C VAL A 51 -7.68 -10.93 5.18
N ARG A 52 -7.10 -11.02 3.98
CA ARG A 52 -6.26 -9.97 3.39
C ARG A 52 -7.02 -8.67 3.12
N ILE A 53 -8.29 -8.74 2.75
CA ILE A 53 -9.15 -7.53 2.67
C ILE A 53 -9.25 -6.82 4.04
N GLY A 54 -9.14 -7.56 5.14
CA GLY A 54 -9.08 -7.00 6.49
C GLY A 54 -7.86 -6.12 6.76
N ASP A 55 -6.81 -6.22 5.94
CA ASP A 55 -5.64 -5.35 6.01
C ASP A 55 -5.97 -3.94 5.51
N PHE A 56 -6.94 -3.74 4.62
CA PHE A 56 -7.18 -2.41 4.04
C PHE A 56 -7.69 -1.39 5.07
N PRO A 57 -8.79 -1.64 5.82
CA PRO A 57 -9.45 -0.61 6.62
C PRO A 57 -8.81 -0.33 7.98
N ARG A 58 -7.49 -0.46 8.17
CA ARG A 58 -6.86 -0.31 9.51
C ARG A 58 -7.11 1.04 10.17
N LEU A 59 -7.06 2.14 9.40
CA LEU A 59 -7.33 3.48 9.93
C LEU A 59 -8.80 3.65 10.33
N GLN A 60 -9.72 3.15 9.49
CA GLN A 60 -11.16 3.22 9.74
C GLN A 60 -11.52 2.33 10.94
N LEU A 61 -10.94 1.13 11.01
CA LEU A 61 -11.06 0.23 12.14
C LEU A 61 -10.56 0.92 13.41
N LEU A 62 -9.38 1.54 13.41
CA LEU A 62 -8.85 2.28 14.57
C LEU A 62 -9.87 3.30 15.11
N VAL A 63 -10.50 4.07 14.23
CA VAL A 63 -11.58 5.00 14.62
C VAL A 63 -12.78 4.25 15.22
N CYS A 64 -13.21 3.15 14.61
CA CYS A 64 -14.28 2.30 15.16
C CYS A 64 -13.94 1.77 16.56
N TYR A 65 -12.71 1.28 16.79
CA TYR A 65 -12.27 0.82 18.12
C TYR A 65 -12.37 1.94 19.15
N ILE A 66 -11.88 3.14 18.83
CA ILE A 66 -11.90 4.30 19.74
C ILE A 66 -13.35 4.69 20.05
N VAL A 67 -14.21 4.81 19.05
CA VAL A 67 -15.62 5.17 19.23
C VAL A 67 -16.33 4.14 20.12
N VAL A 68 -16.19 2.84 19.82
CA VAL A 68 -16.82 1.77 20.60
C VAL A 68 -16.27 1.73 22.02
N LEU A 69 -14.96 1.94 22.22
CA LEU A 69 -14.35 2.03 23.55
C LEU A 69 -14.98 3.15 24.40
N LEU A 70 -15.22 4.32 23.81
CA LEU A 70 -15.89 5.43 24.50
C LEU A 70 -17.35 5.08 24.87
N THR A 71 -18.06 4.32 24.04
CA THR A 71 -19.44 3.88 24.37
C THR A 71 -19.52 2.89 25.54
N LEU A 72 -18.40 2.30 25.97
CA LEU A 72 -18.35 1.42 27.16
C LEU A 72 -18.33 2.20 28.49
N ILE A 73 -18.03 3.51 28.48
CA ILE A 73 -17.91 4.35 29.69
C ILE A 73 -19.15 4.26 30.62
N PRO A 74 -20.40 4.32 30.12
CA PRO A 74 -21.59 4.18 30.96
C PRO A 74 -21.69 2.82 31.66
N PHE A 75 -21.04 1.78 31.11
CA PHE A 75 -21.07 0.41 31.61
C PHE A 75 -19.82 0.03 32.42
N ARG A 76 -18.92 0.98 32.73
CA ARG A 76 -17.62 0.75 33.42
C ARG A 76 -17.66 -0.02 34.75
N ARG A 77 -18.84 -0.13 35.37
CA ARG A 77 -19.05 -0.91 36.60
C ARG A 77 -19.15 -2.42 36.33
N LYS A 78 -19.49 -2.84 35.10
CA LYS A 78 -19.59 -4.26 34.70
C LYS A 78 -18.19 -4.82 34.43
N ILE A 79 -17.88 -6.01 34.95
CA ILE A 79 -16.60 -6.69 34.68
C ILE A 79 -16.42 -6.98 33.18
N THR A 80 -17.50 -7.35 32.50
CA THR A 80 -17.52 -7.61 31.06
C THR A 80 -17.21 -6.37 30.23
N ALA A 81 -17.57 -5.16 30.69
CA ALA A 81 -17.16 -3.91 30.03
C ALA A 81 -15.66 -3.64 30.18
N LYS A 82 -15.07 -3.99 31.33
CA LYS A 82 -13.61 -3.87 31.53
C LYS A 82 -12.84 -4.85 30.64
N ILE A 83 -13.32 -6.08 30.52
CA ILE A 83 -12.74 -7.08 29.61
C ILE A 83 -12.85 -6.60 28.16
N ALA A 84 -14.04 -6.18 27.72
CA ALA A 84 -14.23 -5.64 26.38
C ALA A 84 -13.33 -4.44 26.10
N ALA A 85 -13.21 -3.50 27.05
CA ALA A 85 -12.32 -2.36 26.93
C ALA A 85 -10.85 -2.78 26.79
N ALA A 86 -10.38 -3.74 27.58
CA ALA A 86 -9.01 -4.25 27.49
C ALA A 86 -8.74 -4.88 26.11
N VAL A 87 -9.69 -5.67 25.59
CA VAL A 87 -9.60 -6.27 24.25
C VAL A 87 -9.58 -5.20 23.16
N LEU A 88 -10.42 -4.16 23.26
CA LEU A 88 -10.40 -3.04 22.30
C LEU A 88 -9.10 -2.24 22.39
N CYS A 89 -8.55 -2.01 23.58
CA CYS A 89 -7.25 -1.36 23.75
C CYS A 89 -6.12 -2.17 23.08
N ALA A 90 -6.14 -3.50 23.21
CA ALA A 90 -5.21 -4.37 22.49
C ALA A 90 -5.41 -4.25 20.96
N GLY A 91 -6.66 -4.24 20.49
CA GLY A 91 -6.99 -4.00 19.08
C GLY A 91 -6.48 -2.65 18.56
N ILE A 92 -6.64 -1.57 19.33
CA ILE A 92 -6.07 -0.24 19.03
C ILE A 92 -4.55 -0.32 18.93
N GLY A 93 -3.89 -0.99 19.87
CA GLY A 93 -2.45 -1.21 19.84
C GLY A 93 -1.99 -1.94 18.58
N ILE A 94 -2.72 -2.98 18.16
CA ILE A 94 -2.46 -3.70 16.91
C ILE A 94 -2.61 -2.78 15.70
N GLN A 95 -3.73 -2.05 15.58
CA GLN A 95 -3.92 -1.16 14.43
C GLN A 95 -2.86 -0.06 14.38
N LEU A 96 -2.52 0.54 15.53
CA LEU A 96 -1.46 1.54 15.63
C LEU A 96 -0.10 0.97 15.23
N PHE A 97 0.25 -0.23 15.69
CA PHE A 97 1.53 -0.87 15.35
C PHE A 97 1.73 -0.96 13.84
N TRP A 98 0.72 -1.41 13.09
CA TRP A 98 0.80 -1.58 11.64
C TRP A 98 0.80 -0.26 10.86
N ILE A 99 0.02 0.74 11.29
CA ILE A 99 -0.04 2.02 10.57
C ILE A 99 1.04 3.01 11.00
N PHE A 100 1.67 2.80 12.17
CA PHE A 100 2.64 3.72 12.77
C PHE A 100 3.74 4.15 11.81
N PRO A 101 4.39 3.25 11.04
CA PRO A 101 5.45 3.63 10.11
C PRO A 101 5.01 4.69 9.09
N TYR A 102 3.72 4.81 8.79
CA TYR A 102 3.18 5.75 7.80
C TYR A 102 2.63 7.04 8.43
N LEU A 103 2.75 7.22 9.73
CA LEU A 103 2.36 8.46 10.41
C LEU A 103 3.51 9.47 10.34
N ALA A 104 3.18 10.76 10.22
CA ALA A 104 4.17 11.85 10.16
C ALA A 104 5.04 12.01 11.44
N ILE A 105 4.71 11.28 12.50
CA ILE A 105 5.48 11.25 13.76
C ILE A 105 6.48 10.10 13.82
N ALA A 106 6.41 9.14 12.89
CA ALA A 106 7.36 8.04 12.82
C ALA A 106 8.69 8.50 12.22
N PRO A 107 9.80 7.81 12.53
CA PRO A 107 11.08 8.07 11.89
C PRO A 107 10.96 7.98 10.36
N HIS A 108 11.67 8.85 9.65
CA HIS A 108 11.78 8.76 8.21
C HIS A 108 12.65 7.56 7.85
N GLU A 109 12.13 6.65 7.02
CA GLU A 109 12.92 5.55 6.45
C GLU A 109 13.89 6.06 5.38
N MET A 110 13.42 7.02 4.57
CA MET A 110 14.21 7.70 3.56
C MET A 110 14.46 9.14 3.98
N GLU A 111 15.70 9.62 3.92
CA GLU A 111 16.07 10.98 4.29
C GLU A 111 15.50 12.03 3.31
N THR A 112 15.33 13.25 3.81
CA THR A 112 14.92 14.39 2.98
C THR A 112 16.11 14.92 2.19
N ALA A 113 15.91 15.23 0.91
CA ALA A 113 16.96 15.68 0.01
C ALA A 113 17.69 16.92 0.53
N GLN A 114 19.03 16.88 0.46
CA GLN A 114 19.89 17.98 0.90
C GLN A 114 20.42 18.79 -0.29
N SER A 115 20.63 18.12 -1.42
CA SER A 115 21.07 18.75 -2.65
C SER A 115 19.93 19.56 -3.28
N GLN A 116 20.27 20.71 -3.87
CA GLN A 116 19.39 21.48 -4.76
C GLN A 116 19.82 21.34 -6.23
N ASN A 117 20.77 20.45 -6.54
CA ASN A 117 21.25 20.25 -7.90
C ASN A 117 20.16 19.64 -8.78
N THR A 118 19.72 20.37 -9.79
CA THR A 118 18.69 19.92 -10.75
C THR A 118 19.14 18.74 -11.60
N GLU A 119 20.45 18.54 -11.78
CA GLU A 119 21.01 17.42 -12.56
C GLU A 119 20.86 16.07 -11.87
N THR A 120 20.68 16.09 -10.53
CA THR A 120 20.44 14.89 -9.71
C THR A 120 18.97 14.75 -9.33
N ARG A 121 18.11 15.69 -9.72
CA ARG A 121 16.66 15.59 -9.51
C ARG A 121 16.00 14.69 -10.54
N LEU A 122 15.05 13.90 -10.06
CA LEU A 122 14.23 13.01 -10.87
C LEU A 122 12.77 13.16 -10.46
N ARG A 123 11.95 13.69 -11.36
CA ARG A 123 10.52 13.94 -11.13
C ARG A 123 9.70 12.84 -11.78
N ILE A 124 8.90 12.12 -11.00
CA ILE A 124 8.18 10.93 -11.44
C ILE A 124 6.70 11.11 -11.16
N LEU A 125 5.88 10.81 -12.18
CA LEU A 125 4.42 10.74 -12.06
C LEU A 125 3.98 9.32 -12.39
N THR A 126 3.21 8.70 -11.50
CA THR A 126 2.54 7.42 -11.75
C THR A 126 1.04 7.55 -11.56
N ALA A 127 0.25 6.91 -12.42
CA ALA A 127 -1.20 6.93 -12.32
C ALA A 127 -1.82 5.64 -12.86
N ASN A 128 -2.73 5.03 -12.09
CA ASN A 128 -3.75 4.17 -12.66
C ASN A 128 -4.84 5.06 -13.30
N VAL A 129 -4.96 5.01 -14.64
CA VAL A 129 -5.88 5.91 -15.37
C VAL A 129 -7.33 5.43 -15.37
N LEU A 130 -7.59 4.23 -14.84
CA LEU A 130 -8.86 3.51 -14.90
C LEU A 130 -9.33 3.27 -16.34
N GLN A 131 -9.26 2.04 -16.84
CA GLN A 131 -9.45 1.76 -18.27
C GLN A 131 -10.78 2.30 -18.86
N LYS A 132 -11.85 2.35 -18.04
CA LYS A 132 -13.18 2.86 -18.41
C LYS A 132 -13.31 4.38 -18.39
N ASN A 133 -12.41 5.10 -17.71
CA ASN A 133 -12.40 6.57 -17.67
C ASN A 133 -12.01 7.14 -19.05
N THR A 134 -12.66 8.21 -19.48
CA THR A 134 -12.46 8.82 -20.80
C THR A 134 -11.80 10.20 -20.76
N ASP A 135 -11.46 10.70 -19.57
CA ASP A 135 -10.89 12.05 -19.40
C ASP A 135 -9.37 12.08 -19.60
N ALA A 136 -8.92 11.90 -20.85
CA ALA A 136 -7.51 12.03 -21.18
C ALA A 136 -7.00 13.47 -21.04
N ALA A 137 -7.88 14.47 -21.15
CA ALA A 137 -7.52 15.88 -21.00
C ALA A 137 -7.02 16.17 -19.59
N ALA A 138 -7.66 15.62 -18.56
CA ALA A 138 -7.20 15.76 -17.17
C ALA A 138 -5.79 15.18 -16.97
N VAL A 139 -5.48 14.03 -17.58
CA VAL A 139 -4.13 13.42 -17.52
C VAL A 139 -3.09 14.29 -18.23
N LEU A 140 -3.41 14.79 -19.43
CA LEU A 140 -2.51 15.67 -20.20
C LEU A 140 -2.26 16.99 -19.46
N GLU A 141 -3.30 17.64 -18.95
CA GLU A 141 -3.19 18.88 -18.17
C GLU A 141 -2.34 18.67 -16.91
N LEU A 142 -2.51 17.53 -16.24
CA LEU A 142 -1.72 17.18 -15.07
C LEU A 142 -0.24 17.03 -15.41
N ILE A 143 0.09 16.30 -16.49
CA ILE A 143 1.46 16.13 -16.97
C ILE A 143 2.05 17.46 -17.47
N ASP A 144 1.25 18.35 -18.04
CA ASP A 144 1.64 19.72 -18.43
C ASP A 144 1.90 20.62 -17.24
N ARG A 145 1.14 20.49 -16.15
CA ARG A 145 1.37 21.26 -14.94
C ARG A 145 2.59 20.76 -14.18
N GLU A 146 2.68 19.45 -13.98
CA GLU A 146 3.70 18.86 -13.11
C GLU A 146 5.04 18.70 -13.84
N GLN A 147 5.09 18.63 -15.17
CA GLN A 147 6.32 18.48 -15.96
C GLN A 147 7.26 17.35 -15.44
N PRO A 148 6.78 16.10 -15.29
CA PRO A 148 7.60 15.01 -14.80
C PRO A 148 8.61 14.54 -15.85
N ASP A 149 9.76 14.04 -15.38
CA ASP A 149 10.83 13.44 -16.19
C ASP A 149 10.44 12.04 -16.68
N ILE A 150 9.67 11.33 -15.86
CA ILE A 150 9.16 9.98 -16.11
C ILE A 150 7.66 9.96 -15.81
N VAL A 151 6.89 9.38 -16.73
CA VAL A 151 5.47 9.08 -16.57
C VAL A 151 5.26 7.58 -16.71
N VAL A 152 4.59 6.96 -15.74
CA VAL A 152 4.10 5.58 -15.80
C VAL A 152 2.59 5.58 -15.66
N LEU A 153 1.89 5.00 -16.63
CA LEU A 153 0.44 4.87 -16.61
C LEU A 153 0.06 3.39 -16.58
N CYS A 154 -0.83 3.01 -15.66
CA CYS A 154 -1.44 1.68 -15.57
C CYS A 154 -2.88 1.72 -16.11
N GLU A 155 -3.41 0.56 -16.50
CA GLU A 155 -4.75 0.39 -17.10
C GLU A 155 -4.97 1.08 -18.47
N VAL A 156 -3.91 1.27 -19.25
CA VAL A 156 -4.04 1.83 -20.59
C VAL A 156 -4.43 0.76 -21.61
N ASN A 157 -5.37 1.10 -22.49
CA ASN A 157 -5.66 0.31 -23.69
C ASN A 157 -5.44 1.15 -24.95
N GLN A 158 -5.76 0.60 -26.12
CA GLN A 158 -5.44 1.27 -27.38
C GLN A 158 -6.12 2.64 -27.53
N ARG A 159 -7.33 2.80 -26.95
CA ARG A 159 -8.02 4.10 -26.88
C ARG A 159 -7.19 5.09 -26.06
N TRP A 160 -6.79 4.72 -24.85
CA TRP A 160 -5.94 5.57 -24.00
C TRP A 160 -4.66 6.01 -24.70
N ILE A 161 -3.95 5.10 -25.39
CA ILE A 161 -2.75 5.46 -26.16
C ILE A 161 -3.07 6.47 -27.27
N SER A 162 -4.21 6.31 -27.95
CA SER A 162 -4.65 7.23 -29.01
C SER A 162 -5.03 8.61 -28.45
N ASP A 163 -5.77 8.63 -27.34
CA ASP A 163 -6.21 9.86 -26.66
C ASP A 163 -5.01 10.62 -26.05
N LEU A 164 -3.95 9.89 -25.65
CA LEU A 164 -2.70 10.42 -25.09
C LEU A 164 -1.59 10.63 -26.12
N ALA A 165 -1.89 10.53 -27.42
CA ALA A 165 -0.91 10.78 -28.49
C ALA A 165 -0.10 12.08 -28.35
N PRO A 166 -0.61 13.20 -27.77
CA PRO A 166 0.23 14.37 -27.50
C PRO A 166 1.49 14.08 -26.67
N LEU A 167 1.46 13.07 -25.78
CA LEU A 167 2.63 12.68 -24.99
C LEU A 167 3.79 12.16 -25.83
N GLU A 168 3.51 11.53 -26.98
CA GLU A 168 4.55 11.04 -27.91
C GLU A 168 5.35 12.19 -28.54
N THR A 169 4.76 13.39 -28.61
CA THR A 169 5.47 14.60 -29.06
C THR A 169 6.20 15.31 -27.93
N LYS A 170 5.72 15.16 -26.69
CA LYS A 170 6.28 15.80 -25.50
C LYS A 170 7.48 15.05 -24.92
N TYR A 171 7.48 13.72 -25.05
CA TYR A 171 8.52 12.84 -24.52
C TYR A 171 9.35 12.22 -25.63
N SER A 172 10.68 12.33 -25.50
CA SER A 172 11.63 11.83 -26.51
C SER A 172 11.67 10.30 -26.60
N TYR A 173 11.25 9.61 -25.54
CA TYR A 173 11.12 8.16 -25.51
C TYR A 173 9.77 7.73 -24.93
N HIS A 174 9.18 6.71 -25.51
CA HIS A 174 8.00 6.04 -24.99
C HIS A 174 8.04 4.53 -25.24
N LEU A 175 7.45 3.78 -24.34
CA LEU A 175 7.21 2.35 -24.46
C LEU A 175 5.78 2.07 -23.99
N THR A 176 4.93 1.61 -24.90
CA THR A 176 3.51 1.37 -24.62
C THR A 176 3.17 -0.11 -24.83
N HIS A 177 2.31 -0.63 -23.97
CA HIS A 177 1.78 -1.98 -24.05
C HIS A 177 0.29 -1.96 -23.70
N PRO A 178 -0.56 -1.44 -24.59
CA PRO A 178 -1.99 -1.36 -24.34
C PRO A 178 -2.62 -2.74 -24.29
N LEU A 179 -3.48 -2.99 -23.30
CA LEU A 179 -4.25 -4.23 -23.19
C LEU A 179 -5.69 -3.93 -22.80
N ASP A 180 -6.64 -4.70 -23.35
CA ASP A 180 -8.07 -4.57 -23.03
C ASP A 180 -8.50 -5.34 -21.76
N ASN A 181 -7.54 -5.75 -20.93
CA ASN A 181 -7.73 -6.61 -19.76
C ASN A 181 -7.42 -5.92 -18.43
N THR A 182 -7.39 -4.58 -18.40
CA THR A 182 -6.97 -3.73 -17.28
C THR A 182 -5.51 -3.85 -16.85
N TYR A 183 -4.63 -4.49 -17.62
CA TYR A 183 -3.20 -4.62 -17.26
C TYR A 183 -2.26 -3.87 -18.20
N GLY A 184 -2.78 -3.13 -19.18
CA GLY A 184 -1.91 -2.40 -20.10
C GLY A 184 -1.15 -1.29 -19.40
N MET A 185 0.08 -1.03 -19.87
CA MET A 185 0.99 -0.06 -19.28
C MET A 185 1.56 0.89 -20.34
N ALA A 186 1.91 2.10 -19.93
CA ALA A 186 2.66 3.03 -20.76
C ALA A 186 3.75 3.73 -19.93
N PHE A 187 4.92 3.87 -20.53
CA PHE A 187 6.07 4.55 -19.98
C PHE A 187 6.51 5.65 -20.94
N TYR A 188 6.69 6.88 -20.42
CA TYR A 188 7.19 8.03 -21.17
C TYR A 188 8.33 8.69 -20.41
N THR A 189 9.38 9.13 -21.11
CA THR A 189 10.47 9.87 -20.48
C THR A 189 11.22 10.77 -21.46
N ASN A 190 11.80 11.85 -20.93
CA ASN A 190 12.75 12.72 -21.65
C ASN A 190 14.21 12.38 -21.34
N LEU A 191 14.45 11.46 -20.41
CA LEU A 191 15.78 10.97 -20.08
C LEU A 191 16.28 10.02 -21.16
N ARG A 192 17.60 9.90 -21.27
CA ARG A 192 18.21 8.94 -22.20
C ARG A 192 17.94 7.52 -21.69
N VAL A 193 17.33 6.69 -22.54
CA VAL A 193 17.05 5.29 -22.24
C VAL A 193 18.17 4.40 -22.79
N LYS A 194 18.73 3.54 -21.94
CA LYS A 194 19.75 2.55 -22.30
C LYS A 194 19.11 1.24 -22.75
N SER A 195 18.05 0.81 -22.07
CA SER A 195 17.21 -0.34 -22.41
C SER A 195 15.81 -0.10 -21.86
N ALA A 196 14.79 -0.57 -22.56
CA ALA A 196 13.46 -0.72 -21.99
C ALA A 196 12.73 -1.86 -22.71
N GLU A 197 12.06 -2.72 -21.93
CA GLU A 197 11.28 -3.83 -22.46
C GLU A 197 10.05 -4.11 -21.59
N VAL A 198 9.06 -4.75 -22.22
CA VAL A 198 7.86 -5.24 -21.55
C VAL A 198 8.08 -6.71 -21.21
N ARG A 199 7.87 -7.08 -19.95
CA ARG A 199 8.10 -8.44 -19.44
C ARG A 199 6.84 -8.99 -18.79
N GLY A 200 6.50 -10.25 -19.04
CA GLY A 200 5.49 -10.99 -18.28
C GLY A 200 6.18 -11.95 -17.33
N LEU A 201 6.53 -11.52 -16.12
CA LEU A 201 7.40 -12.28 -15.20
C LEU A 201 6.77 -13.58 -14.71
N VAL A 202 5.49 -13.54 -14.36
CA VAL A 202 4.73 -14.71 -13.86
C VAL A 202 3.60 -15.09 -14.82
N LYS A 203 2.92 -14.11 -15.41
CA LYS A 203 1.90 -14.31 -16.44
C LYS A 203 2.20 -13.37 -17.61
N ARG A 204 1.98 -13.83 -18.85
CA ARG A 204 2.19 -13.00 -20.03
C ARG A 204 1.15 -11.88 -20.15
N GLU A 205 -0.03 -12.10 -19.57
CA GLU A 205 -1.16 -11.19 -19.60
C GLU A 205 -1.08 -10.06 -18.55
N ILE A 206 -0.10 -10.13 -17.64
CA ILE A 206 0.21 -9.12 -16.63
C ILE A 206 1.63 -8.62 -16.93
N PRO A 207 1.76 -7.55 -17.73
CA PRO A 207 3.06 -7.00 -18.08
C PRO A 207 3.64 -6.19 -16.93
N SER A 208 4.96 -6.09 -16.95
CA SER A 208 5.77 -5.11 -16.24
C SER A 208 6.69 -4.41 -17.24
N ILE A 209 7.16 -3.23 -16.90
CA ILE A 209 8.15 -2.49 -17.71
C ILE A 209 9.47 -2.49 -16.97
N ASP A 210 10.52 -3.01 -17.60
CA ASP A 210 11.90 -2.98 -17.11
C ASP A 210 12.70 -2.02 -17.98
N ALA A 211 13.13 -0.90 -17.40
CA ALA A 211 13.86 0.14 -18.10
C ALA A 211 15.14 0.51 -17.36
N THR A 212 16.17 0.92 -18.10
CA THR A 212 17.35 1.58 -17.54
C THR A 212 17.47 2.95 -18.16
N VAL A 213 17.34 3.98 -17.33
CA VAL A 213 17.44 5.38 -17.73
C VAL A 213 18.74 5.99 -17.22
N LEU A 214 19.20 7.03 -17.91
CA LEU A 214 20.33 7.85 -17.49
C LEU A 214 19.79 9.17 -16.94
N LEU A 215 20.09 9.47 -15.67
CA LEU A 215 19.90 10.80 -15.11
C LEU A 215 20.73 11.81 -15.90
N ARG A 216 20.39 13.09 -15.74
CA ARG A 216 21.14 14.20 -16.37
C ARG A 216 22.60 14.23 -15.90
N SER A 217 22.84 13.82 -14.65
CA SER A 217 24.17 13.56 -14.09
C SER A 217 24.97 12.43 -14.76
N GLY A 218 24.35 11.65 -15.66
CA GLY A 218 24.93 10.48 -16.31
C GLY A 218 24.81 9.18 -15.50
N LYS A 219 24.17 9.22 -14.33
CA LYS A 219 23.95 8.04 -13.50
C LYS A 219 22.91 7.11 -14.11
N GLU A 220 23.24 5.83 -14.24
CA GLU A 220 22.29 4.76 -14.61
C GLU A 220 21.37 4.42 -13.44
N VAL A 221 20.06 4.41 -13.70
CA VAL A 221 19.02 4.03 -12.75
C VAL A 221 18.11 3.02 -13.42
N ARG A 222 17.95 1.86 -12.80
CA ARG A 222 16.98 0.86 -13.26
C ARG A 222 15.60 1.22 -12.72
N LEU A 223 14.60 1.17 -13.58
CA LEU A 223 13.21 1.42 -13.25
C LEU A 223 12.40 0.18 -13.58
N PHE A 224 11.57 -0.25 -12.63
CA PHE A 224 10.67 -1.38 -12.80
C PHE A 224 9.24 -0.93 -12.49
N ALA A 225 8.39 -0.87 -13.52
CA ALA A 225 6.98 -0.56 -13.34
C ALA A 225 6.17 -1.85 -13.22
N VAL A 226 5.34 -1.97 -12.19
CA VAL A 226 4.53 -3.17 -11.90
C VAL A 226 3.06 -2.83 -11.73
N HIS A 227 2.18 -3.76 -12.11
CA HIS A 227 0.75 -3.69 -11.83
C HIS A 227 0.18 -5.10 -11.56
N PRO A 228 0.52 -5.72 -10.41
CA PRO A 228 0.10 -7.07 -10.09
C PRO A 228 -1.42 -7.17 -9.87
N ASN A 229 -1.93 -8.41 -9.95
CA ASN A 229 -3.36 -8.70 -9.73
C ASN A 229 -3.87 -8.20 -8.36
N PRO A 230 -5.04 -7.54 -8.30
CA PRO A 230 -5.70 -7.30 -7.02
C PRO A 230 -6.13 -8.61 -6.34
N PRO A 231 -6.33 -8.62 -5.02
CA PRO A 231 -6.95 -9.74 -4.34
C PRO A 231 -8.39 -9.93 -4.85
N ARG A 232 -8.66 -11.04 -5.55
CA ARG A 232 -9.97 -11.36 -6.11
C ARG A 232 -10.67 -12.48 -5.32
N PRO A 233 -12.00 -12.44 -5.17
CA PRO A 233 -12.75 -13.53 -4.54
C PRO A 233 -12.48 -14.86 -5.24
N GLY A 234 -11.98 -15.85 -4.48
CA GLY A 234 -11.68 -17.19 -5.01
C GLY A 234 -10.31 -17.36 -5.66
N GLU A 235 -9.48 -16.31 -5.73
CA GLU A 235 -8.07 -16.41 -6.13
C GLU A 235 -7.14 -16.36 -4.92
N ASP A 236 -6.09 -17.18 -4.96
CA ASP A 236 -5.00 -17.22 -4.00
C ASP A 236 -3.96 -16.13 -4.35
N THR A 237 -3.46 -15.39 -3.36
CA THR A 237 -2.51 -14.29 -3.54
C THR A 237 -1.12 -14.76 -3.98
N THR A 238 -0.81 -16.06 -3.89
CA THR A 238 0.56 -16.59 -4.15
C THR A 238 1.18 -16.10 -5.46
N LYS A 239 0.39 -15.95 -6.53
CA LYS A 239 0.92 -15.56 -7.85
C LYS A 239 1.41 -14.12 -7.86
N ARG A 240 0.68 -13.22 -7.19
CA ARG A 240 1.09 -11.83 -7.00
C ARG A 240 2.34 -11.77 -6.12
N ASP A 241 2.34 -12.52 -5.02
CA ASP A 241 3.47 -12.56 -4.08
C ASP A 241 4.76 -12.99 -4.81
N ALA A 242 4.67 -14.00 -5.68
CA ALA A 242 5.80 -14.46 -6.47
C ALA A 242 6.31 -13.43 -7.47
N GLU A 243 5.43 -12.67 -8.13
CA GLU A 243 5.83 -11.64 -9.09
C GLU A 243 6.63 -10.55 -8.40
N LEU A 244 6.11 -10.02 -7.29
CA LEU A 244 6.80 -9.00 -6.50
C LEU A 244 8.13 -9.54 -5.96
N VAL A 245 8.18 -10.76 -5.42
CA VAL A 245 9.44 -11.36 -4.95
C VAL A 245 10.47 -11.51 -6.08
N LEU A 246 10.04 -11.89 -7.29
CA LEU A 246 10.95 -11.98 -8.45
C LEU A 246 11.50 -10.60 -8.84
N VAL A 247 10.66 -9.57 -8.88
CA VAL A 247 11.09 -8.19 -9.10
C VAL A 247 12.08 -7.77 -8.02
N GLY A 248 11.75 -8.00 -6.75
CA GLY A 248 12.61 -7.68 -5.61
C GLY A 248 14.01 -8.29 -5.73
N ARG A 249 14.10 -9.58 -6.08
CA ARG A 249 15.38 -10.28 -6.29
C ARG A 249 16.18 -9.76 -7.49
N GLU A 250 15.52 -9.21 -8.49
CA GLU A 250 16.19 -8.64 -9.66
C GLU A 250 16.71 -7.23 -9.39
N VAL A 251 15.91 -6.40 -8.71
CA VAL A 251 16.29 -5.02 -8.40
C VAL A 251 17.34 -4.96 -7.29
N SER A 252 17.36 -5.88 -6.33
CA SER A 252 18.40 -5.95 -5.29
C SER A 252 19.82 -6.19 -5.82
N LYS A 253 19.94 -6.66 -7.07
CA LYS A 253 21.23 -6.80 -7.77
C LYS A 253 21.71 -5.49 -8.40
N SER A 254 20.86 -4.46 -8.42
CA SER A 254 21.12 -3.17 -9.04
C SER A 254 21.51 -2.17 -7.96
N LYS A 255 22.56 -1.37 -8.20
CA LYS A 255 22.99 -0.35 -7.23
C LYS A 255 21.98 0.79 -7.06
N SER A 256 21.25 1.10 -8.13
CA SER A 256 20.33 2.24 -8.18
C SER A 256 19.07 1.79 -8.90
N ALA A 257 18.00 1.65 -8.13
CA ALA A 257 16.77 1.05 -8.62
C ALA A 257 15.55 1.78 -8.07
N ILE A 258 14.52 1.85 -8.91
CA ILE A 258 13.20 2.37 -8.57
C ILE A 258 12.17 1.33 -8.99
N VAL A 259 11.25 0.99 -8.09
CA VAL A 259 10.07 0.17 -8.41
C VAL A 259 8.83 0.99 -8.14
N LEU A 260 7.91 1.06 -9.11
CA LEU A 260 6.73 1.91 -9.01
C LEU A 260 5.51 1.30 -9.70
N GLY A 261 4.34 1.86 -9.38
CA GLY A 261 3.07 1.49 -9.98
C GLY A 261 2.02 1.18 -8.93
N ASP A 262 0.89 0.65 -9.38
CA ASP A 262 -0.21 0.23 -8.53
C ASP A 262 -0.02 -1.23 -8.11
N LEU A 263 0.36 -1.44 -6.85
CA LEU A 263 0.62 -2.76 -6.27
C LEU A 263 -0.66 -3.50 -5.85
N ASN A 264 -1.82 -2.85 -5.98
CA ASN A 264 -3.13 -3.31 -5.52
C ASN A 264 -3.15 -3.75 -4.05
N ASP A 265 -2.30 -3.14 -3.21
CA ASP A 265 -2.16 -3.53 -1.81
C ASP A 265 -1.63 -2.41 -0.92
N VAL A 266 -1.82 -2.58 0.39
CA VAL A 266 -1.46 -1.60 1.42
C VAL A 266 -0.06 -1.84 1.98
N GLY A 267 0.53 -0.78 2.53
CA GLY A 267 1.96 -0.77 2.86
C GLY A 267 2.31 -1.60 4.10
N TRP A 268 1.30 -2.03 4.84
CA TRP A 268 1.43 -2.90 6.02
C TRP A 268 0.94 -4.32 5.73
N SER A 269 0.79 -4.68 4.46
CA SER A 269 0.53 -6.06 4.09
C SER A 269 1.82 -6.89 4.16
N ARG A 270 1.67 -8.20 4.39
CA ARG A 270 2.79 -9.14 4.38
C ARG A 270 3.51 -9.15 3.03
N THR A 271 2.77 -9.13 1.93
CA THR A 271 3.33 -9.17 0.57
C THR A 271 4.19 -7.95 0.28
N THR A 272 3.73 -6.75 0.67
CA THR A 272 4.47 -5.51 0.43
C THR A 272 5.72 -5.45 1.30
N ASN A 273 5.65 -5.88 2.57
CA ASN A 273 6.82 -5.99 3.45
C ASN A 273 7.86 -6.98 2.89
N LEU A 274 7.40 -8.19 2.51
CA LEU A 274 8.28 -9.21 1.93
C LEU A 274 8.96 -8.72 0.65
N PHE A 275 8.23 -8.00 -0.22
CA PHE A 275 8.83 -7.35 -1.38
C PHE A 275 9.92 -6.35 -0.97
N GLN A 276 9.64 -5.53 0.04
CA GLN A 276 10.57 -4.50 0.50
C GLN A 276 11.85 -5.11 1.07
N GLU A 277 11.74 -6.13 1.92
CA GLU A 277 12.86 -6.88 2.50
C GLU A 277 13.67 -7.61 1.43
N VAL A 278 13.01 -8.26 0.47
CA VAL A 278 13.71 -8.98 -0.62
C VAL A 278 14.44 -8.00 -1.56
N SER A 279 13.88 -6.81 -1.77
CA SER A 279 14.42 -5.80 -2.67
C SER A 279 15.48 -4.90 -2.02
N GLY A 280 15.41 -4.71 -0.70
CA GLY A 280 16.22 -3.73 0.04
C GLY A 280 15.87 -2.27 -0.28
N LEU A 281 14.70 -2.01 -0.89
CA LEU A 281 14.30 -0.66 -1.30
C LEU A 281 13.59 0.09 -0.16
N LEU A 282 13.78 1.39 -0.11
CA LEU A 282 13.14 2.30 0.85
C LEU A 282 11.77 2.77 0.34
N ASP A 283 10.85 2.99 1.27
CA ASP A 283 9.56 3.63 1.01
C ASP A 283 9.59 5.11 1.44
N PRO A 284 9.50 6.06 0.51
CA PRO A 284 9.52 7.49 0.82
C PRO A 284 8.35 7.94 1.69
N ARG A 285 7.27 7.15 1.78
CA ARG A 285 6.05 7.46 2.54
C ARG A 285 6.23 7.25 4.04
N LYS A 286 7.10 6.33 4.46
CA LYS A 286 7.32 6.04 5.88
C LYS A 286 7.88 7.27 6.60
N GLY A 287 7.23 7.64 7.69
CA GLY A 287 7.47 8.85 8.47
C GLY A 287 6.88 10.13 7.88
N ARG A 288 6.18 10.07 6.73
CA ARG A 288 5.64 11.26 6.05
C ARG A 288 4.12 11.25 5.89
N GLY A 289 3.52 10.11 5.63
CA GLY A 289 2.07 10.01 5.47
C GLY A 289 1.63 8.76 4.75
N LEU A 290 0.32 8.57 4.65
CA LEU A 290 -0.26 7.46 3.91
C LEU A 290 -0.15 7.66 2.40
N PHE A 291 -0.37 8.89 1.91
CA PHE A 291 -0.50 9.18 0.47
C PHE A 291 -1.55 8.28 -0.19
N ALA A 292 -2.76 8.29 0.38
CA ALA A 292 -3.83 7.41 -0.04
C ALA A 292 -4.33 7.77 -1.45
N THR A 293 -4.06 6.88 -2.41
CA THR A 293 -4.40 7.06 -3.83
C THR A 293 -5.75 6.45 -4.20
N TYR A 294 -6.22 5.40 -3.54
CA TYR A 294 -7.48 4.71 -3.85
C TYR A 294 -8.34 4.53 -2.60
N ASP A 295 -9.64 4.76 -2.54
CA ASP A 295 -10.56 5.05 -3.64
C ASP A 295 -10.81 6.57 -3.73
N ALA A 296 -10.44 7.17 -4.86
CA ALA A 296 -10.62 8.59 -5.12
C ALA A 296 -12.09 9.03 -5.08
N THR A 297 -13.03 8.11 -5.33
CA THR A 297 -14.47 8.36 -5.28
C THR A 297 -15.03 8.40 -3.85
N SER A 298 -14.23 7.99 -2.86
CA SER A 298 -14.62 7.93 -1.45
C SER A 298 -13.84 8.93 -0.61
N TRP A 299 -14.50 9.63 0.31
CA TRP A 299 -13.81 10.47 1.31
C TRP A 299 -13.26 9.65 2.48
N ILE A 300 -13.92 8.53 2.82
CA ILE A 300 -13.65 7.76 4.04
C ILE A 300 -12.81 6.51 3.75
N TRP A 301 -13.07 5.85 2.62
CA TRP A 301 -12.46 4.56 2.26
C TRP A 301 -11.28 4.76 1.31
N ARG A 302 -10.21 5.37 1.85
CA ARG A 302 -8.96 5.63 1.12
C ARG A 302 -7.79 4.81 1.70
N TYR A 303 -6.90 4.40 0.81
CA TYR A 303 -5.84 3.42 0.92
C TYR A 303 -4.68 3.78 -0.04
N PRO A 304 -3.43 3.51 0.35
CA PRO A 304 -2.27 3.82 -0.49
C PRO A 304 -1.87 2.61 -1.34
N LEU A 305 -2.39 2.54 -2.56
CA LEU A 305 -2.15 1.39 -3.47
C LEU A 305 -1.05 1.65 -4.50
N ASP A 306 -0.76 2.92 -4.77
CA ASP A 306 0.32 3.34 -5.67
C ASP A 306 1.60 3.61 -4.89
N TYR A 307 2.70 3.06 -5.39
CA TYR A 307 4.00 3.08 -4.72
C TYR A 307 5.08 3.66 -5.61
N LEU A 308 6.11 4.15 -4.92
CA LEU A 308 7.45 4.27 -5.45
C LEU A 308 8.40 3.79 -4.36
N PHE A 309 9.09 2.69 -4.59
CA PHE A 309 10.21 2.21 -3.78
C PHE A 309 11.52 2.55 -4.47
N VAL A 310 12.55 2.88 -3.70
CA VAL A 310 13.82 3.37 -4.26
C VAL A 310 15.02 2.92 -3.42
N SER A 311 16.15 2.72 -4.07
CA SER A 311 17.42 2.38 -3.41
C SER A 311 17.91 3.48 -2.46
N ASP A 312 18.80 3.08 -1.56
CA ASP A 312 19.38 3.88 -0.47
C ASP A 312 20.30 5.03 -0.92
N ASP A 313 20.63 5.12 -2.21
CA ASP A 313 21.41 6.18 -2.82
C ASP A 313 20.58 7.39 -3.28
N PHE A 314 19.29 7.40 -2.98
CA PHE A 314 18.39 8.54 -3.19
C PHE A 314 17.89 9.14 -1.88
N ARG A 315 17.58 10.43 -1.92
CA ARG A 315 16.78 11.14 -0.92
C ARG A 315 15.47 11.65 -1.53
N VAL A 316 14.41 11.76 -0.73
CA VAL A 316 13.12 12.28 -1.21
C VAL A 316 13.07 13.80 -1.06
N ALA A 317 12.80 14.51 -2.15
CA ALA A 317 12.61 15.95 -2.15
C ALA A 317 11.13 16.31 -1.97
N GLU A 318 10.25 15.59 -2.66
CA GLU A 318 8.80 15.80 -2.56
C GLU A 318 8.06 14.48 -2.79
N ILE A 319 6.95 14.29 -2.08
CA ILE A 319 5.97 13.26 -2.36
C ILE A 319 4.58 13.83 -2.09
N ARG A 320 3.65 13.66 -3.04
CA ARG A 320 2.26 14.07 -2.87
C ARG A 320 1.31 13.30 -3.77
N THR A 321 0.09 13.12 -3.28
CA THR A 321 -1.04 12.75 -4.14
C THR A 321 -1.49 13.97 -4.94
N LEU A 322 -1.74 13.77 -6.23
CA LEU A 322 -2.19 14.81 -7.14
C LEU A 322 -3.73 14.88 -7.19
N PRO A 323 -4.30 15.96 -7.77
CA PRO A 323 -5.74 16.08 -7.95
C PRO A 323 -6.36 14.94 -8.76
N ASP A 324 -7.67 14.76 -8.60
CA ASP A 324 -8.49 13.80 -9.33
C ASP A 324 -8.37 13.99 -10.85
N ILE A 325 -8.30 12.88 -11.59
CA ILE A 325 -8.26 12.80 -13.06
C ILE A 325 -9.48 12.03 -13.62
N GLY A 326 -10.52 11.81 -12.82
CA GLY A 326 -11.69 11.00 -13.16
C GLY A 326 -11.48 9.49 -12.99
N SER A 327 -10.33 9.09 -12.44
CA SER A 327 -10.00 7.70 -12.07
C SER A 327 -10.49 7.39 -10.65
N ASP A 328 -10.59 6.11 -10.29
CA ASP A 328 -10.73 5.68 -8.89
C ASP A 328 -9.39 5.74 -8.13
N HIS A 329 -8.30 6.10 -8.82
CA HIS A 329 -7.00 6.43 -8.23
C HIS A 329 -6.65 7.92 -8.40
N PHE A 330 -6.09 8.52 -7.35
CA PHE A 330 -5.32 9.75 -7.45
C PHE A 330 -3.92 9.45 -8.01
N PRO A 331 -3.41 10.24 -8.95
CA PRO A 331 -2.02 10.11 -9.40
C PRO A 331 -1.04 10.42 -8.26
N LEU A 332 0.09 9.72 -8.25
CA LEU A 332 1.17 9.93 -7.28
C LEU A 332 2.33 10.67 -7.95
N PHE A 333 2.78 11.75 -7.32
CA PHE A 333 3.98 12.48 -7.72
C PHE A 333 5.08 12.31 -6.69
N VAL A 334 6.28 12.01 -7.16
CA VAL A 334 7.49 11.91 -6.33
C VAL A 334 8.64 12.63 -7.02
N GLU A 335 9.34 13.48 -6.27
CA GLU A 335 10.61 14.06 -6.67
C GLU A 335 11.72 13.45 -5.81
N LEU A 336 12.70 12.84 -6.48
CA LEU A 336 13.86 12.21 -5.87
C LEU A 336 15.12 13.02 -6.15
N SER A 337 16.11 12.84 -5.30
CA SER A 337 17.45 13.38 -5.43
C SER A 337 18.47 12.25 -5.37
N TYR A 338 19.26 12.06 -6.43
CA TYR A 338 20.38 11.14 -6.39
C TYR A 338 21.52 11.74 -5.54
N GLU A 339 21.74 11.18 -4.35
CA GLU A 339 22.68 11.62 -3.32
C GLU A 339 23.37 10.38 -2.77
N PRO A 340 24.38 9.82 -3.48
CA PRO A 340 24.94 8.49 -3.18
C PRO A 340 25.57 8.37 -1.79
N GLU A 341 25.92 9.49 -1.16
CA GLU A 341 26.35 9.54 0.24
C GLU A 341 25.25 9.15 1.24
N ALA A 342 23.97 9.19 0.85
CA ALA A 342 22.85 8.77 1.68
C ALA A 342 22.92 7.28 2.05
N ALA A 343 23.48 6.44 1.17
CA ALA A 343 23.67 5.01 1.44
C ALA A 343 24.58 4.71 2.64
N ALA A 344 25.28 5.72 3.19
CA ALA A 344 26.05 5.59 4.42
C ALA A 344 25.24 5.81 5.70
N SER A 345 24.02 6.37 5.60
CA SER A 345 23.20 6.77 6.76
C SER A 345 21.76 6.23 6.73
N GLN A 346 21.28 5.73 5.59
CA GLN A 346 20.01 5.02 5.43
C GLN A 346 20.26 3.67 4.75
N GLU A 347 19.54 2.64 5.17
CA GLU A 347 19.62 1.29 4.64
C GLU A 347 18.22 0.68 4.55
N GLY A 348 18.01 -0.17 3.54
CA GLY A 348 16.76 -0.90 3.37
C GLY A 348 16.49 -1.89 4.51
N PRO A 349 15.27 -2.42 4.60
CA PRO A 349 14.97 -3.48 5.57
C PRO A 349 15.78 -4.75 5.28
N ASP A 350 16.26 -5.39 6.34
CA ASP A 350 16.97 -6.67 6.26
C ASP A 350 15.99 -7.82 5.95
N LEU A 351 16.40 -8.72 5.06
CA LEU A 351 15.67 -9.96 4.80
C LEU A 351 15.99 -11.01 5.86
N ASP A 352 15.08 -11.20 6.82
CA ASP A 352 15.25 -12.17 7.90
C ASP A 352 15.08 -13.63 7.42
N SER A 353 15.44 -14.60 8.28
CA SER A 353 15.40 -16.01 7.90
C SER A 353 14.00 -16.55 7.61
N GLY A 354 12.96 -16.02 8.26
CA GLY A 354 11.57 -16.41 8.01
C GLY A 354 11.08 -15.87 6.67
N ASP A 355 11.41 -14.61 6.37
CA ASP A 355 11.05 -13.98 5.10
C ASP A 355 11.81 -14.59 3.91
N GLN A 356 13.01 -15.14 4.14
CA GLN A 356 13.71 -15.95 3.14
C GLN A 356 12.94 -17.22 2.75
N GLU A 357 12.33 -17.90 3.73
CA GLU A 357 11.52 -19.10 3.49
C GLU A 357 10.24 -18.74 2.73
N ASP A 358 9.55 -17.67 3.14
CA ASP A 358 8.36 -17.15 2.46
C ASP A 358 8.66 -16.75 1.01
N ALA A 359 9.77 -16.04 0.77
CA ALA A 359 10.21 -15.66 -0.57
C ALA A 359 10.54 -16.90 -1.43
N ALA A 360 11.13 -17.94 -0.84
CA ALA A 360 11.40 -19.19 -1.53
C ALA A 360 10.10 -19.95 -1.86
N GLU A 361 9.16 -20.00 -0.93
CA GLU A 361 7.86 -20.63 -1.11
C GLU A 361 7.02 -19.94 -2.19
N ALA A 362 6.96 -18.60 -2.18
CA ALA A 362 6.24 -17.83 -3.20
C ALA A 362 6.71 -18.19 -4.62
N VAL A 363 8.03 -18.21 -4.84
CA VAL A 363 8.62 -18.58 -6.14
C VAL A 363 8.37 -20.05 -6.49
N GLN A 364 8.48 -20.98 -5.54
CA GLN A 364 8.21 -22.40 -5.79
C GLN A 364 6.75 -22.66 -6.14
N SER A 365 5.82 -22.03 -5.43
CA SER A 365 4.39 -22.17 -5.63
C SER A 365 3.95 -21.61 -6.99
N ALA A 366 4.55 -20.50 -7.43
CA ALA A 366 4.34 -19.99 -8.78
C ALA A 366 4.82 -20.98 -9.86
N ARG A 367 6.03 -21.55 -9.71
CA ARG A 367 6.60 -22.52 -10.65
C ARG A 367 5.78 -23.82 -10.75
N LYS A 368 5.21 -24.30 -9.63
CA LYS A 368 4.36 -25.51 -9.61
C LYS A 368 3.01 -25.28 -10.29
N LYS A 369 2.42 -24.09 -10.14
CA LYS A 369 1.11 -23.75 -10.73
C LYS A 369 1.21 -23.41 -12.22
N HIS A 370 2.40 -23.05 -12.74
CA HIS A 370 2.67 -22.79 -14.15
C HIS A 370 4.15 -23.12 -14.49
N PRO A 371 4.47 -24.30 -15.07
CA PRO A 371 5.82 -24.57 -15.54
C PRO A 371 6.16 -23.62 -16.69
N SER A 372 7.29 -22.90 -16.57
CA SER A 372 7.80 -22.05 -17.64
C SER A 372 7.88 -22.82 -18.97
N PRO A 373 7.60 -22.19 -20.12
CA PRO A 373 7.69 -22.85 -21.43
C PRO A 373 9.12 -23.25 -21.82
N GLU A 374 10.14 -22.94 -21.01
CA GLU A 374 11.55 -23.28 -21.26
C GLU A 374 11.95 -24.69 -20.80
N ASN A 375 11.02 -25.48 -20.24
CA ASN A 375 11.27 -26.87 -19.86
C ASN A 375 10.56 -27.88 -20.79
N ASN A 376 10.71 -27.73 -22.12
CA ASN A 376 10.44 -28.81 -23.08
C ASN A 376 11.42 -28.75 -24.27
#